data_AF-A0A940FRW0-F1
#
_entry.id   AF-A0A940FRW0-F1
#
_cell.length_a   1.000
_cell.length_b   1.000
_cell.length_c   1.000
_cell.angle_alpha   90.00
_cell.angle_beta   90.00
_cell.angle_gamma   90.00
#
_symmetry.space_group_name_H-M   'P 1'
#
loop_
_entity.id
_entity.type
_entity.pdbx_description
1 polymer ?
#
loop_
_entity_poly.entity_id
_entity_poly.type
_entity_poly.pdbx_seq_one_letter_code
_entity_poly.pdbx_strand_id
1 'polypeptide(L)'
;MKTLFDATTLSFSQYEMLLLPGAALLATIFAVARGTARKWHFILGGVTLLLFLLAFVLPVADYHHVQSAARAAGIETVEGVISDHSRVTERRFTGTSRGVGVTTTHNYRTVTTESFHVGTVWFWFDVGGFPSTASFTNAGDPPWRLANGQRVRIRYFEDPWYQGQRRITKIEAAEARWQAGAAADPKTKPVRGDAAAGDPQFQAFWSRFSAAAAKGDAAAVKALTRFPFLFAGTPLDAGRFDSIWMGIFPAPNRPCFASAQPVKDGDAWSVSCGVYVYVFEKGADGWKLASFTADPEAEQ
;
A
#
# COMPACT_ATOMS: atom_id res chain seq x y z
N MET A 1 -21.60 -0.42 -12.22
CA MET A 1 -20.18 -0.17 -11.90
C MET A 1 -19.44 -0.03 -13.21
N LYS A 2 -18.53 0.94 -13.32
CA LYS A 2 -17.68 1.17 -14.47
C LYS A 2 -16.34 0.48 -14.23
N THR A 3 -15.90 -0.32 -15.20
CA THR A 3 -14.56 -0.92 -15.19
C THR A 3 -13.51 0.19 -15.32
N LEU A 4 -12.64 0.32 -14.33
CA LEU A 4 -11.52 1.26 -14.34
C LEU A 4 -10.26 0.61 -14.92
N PHE A 5 -10.07 -0.65 -14.62
CA PHE A 5 -8.95 -1.45 -15.09
C PHE A 5 -9.38 -2.91 -15.22
N ASP A 6 -8.93 -3.57 -16.28
CA ASP A 6 -9.13 -5.00 -16.47
C ASP A 6 -7.92 -5.60 -17.20
N ALA A 7 -7.10 -6.34 -16.45
CA ALA A 7 -5.93 -7.03 -16.95
C ALA A 7 -6.24 -7.89 -18.17
N THR A 8 -7.43 -8.51 -18.23
CA THR A 8 -7.80 -9.43 -19.32
C THR A 8 -7.94 -8.75 -20.68
N THR A 9 -8.12 -7.43 -20.67
CA THR A 9 -8.29 -6.60 -21.88
C THR A 9 -7.00 -5.92 -22.33
N LEU A 10 -5.95 -5.94 -21.51
CA LEU A 10 -4.68 -5.31 -21.84
C LEU A 10 -3.92 -6.07 -22.92
N SER A 11 -3.58 -5.39 -24.00
CA SER A 11 -2.62 -5.86 -24.97
C SER A 11 -1.20 -5.57 -24.49
N PHE A 12 -0.29 -6.53 -24.71
CA PHE A 12 1.12 -6.40 -24.36
C PHE A 12 1.93 -6.21 -25.64
N SER A 13 2.48 -5.01 -25.84
CA SER A 13 3.31 -4.69 -27.02
C SER A 13 4.71 -5.27 -26.84
N GLN A 14 4.86 -6.53 -27.26
CA GLN A 14 6.11 -7.29 -27.15
C GLN A 14 7.28 -6.61 -27.91
N TYR A 15 6.96 -5.86 -28.96
CA TYR A 15 7.95 -5.28 -29.87
C TYR A 15 8.73 -4.11 -29.28
N GLU A 16 8.10 -3.29 -28.44
CA GLU A 16 8.77 -2.16 -27.77
C GLU A 16 9.88 -2.66 -26.82
N MET A 17 9.61 -3.78 -26.14
CA MET A 17 10.56 -4.42 -25.23
C MET A 17 11.74 -5.07 -25.94
N LEU A 18 11.63 -5.34 -27.24
CA LEU A 18 12.72 -5.90 -28.05
C LEU A 18 13.69 -4.83 -28.57
N LEU A 19 13.37 -3.54 -28.48
CA LEU A 19 14.21 -2.47 -29.03
C LEU A 19 15.60 -2.44 -28.38
N LEU A 20 15.66 -2.48 -27.05
CA LEU A 20 16.90 -2.42 -26.29
C LEU A 20 17.77 -3.70 -26.43
N PRO A 21 17.22 -4.92 -26.24
CA PRO A 21 18.00 -6.13 -26.49
C PRO A 21 18.36 -6.32 -27.97
N GLY A 22 17.51 -5.86 -28.90
CA GLY A 22 17.78 -5.85 -30.33
C GLY A 22 18.95 -4.92 -30.69
N ALA A 23 19.00 -3.71 -30.12
CA ALA A 23 20.13 -2.79 -30.29
C ALA A 23 21.43 -3.37 -29.72
N ALA A 24 21.38 -4.02 -28.56
CA ALA A 24 22.54 -4.70 -27.97
C ALA A 24 23.02 -5.88 -28.84
N LEU A 25 22.11 -6.64 -29.43
CA LEU A 25 22.41 -7.70 -30.37
C LEU A 25 23.10 -7.16 -31.63
N LEU A 26 22.58 -6.06 -32.21
CA LEU A 26 23.21 -5.39 -33.37
C LEU A 26 24.62 -4.90 -33.03
N ALA A 27 24.81 -4.30 -31.85
CA ALA A 27 26.14 -3.88 -31.39
C ALA A 27 27.10 -5.07 -31.23
N THR A 28 26.61 -6.21 -30.74
CA THR A 28 27.38 -7.44 -30.61
C THR A 28 27.81 -7.97 -31.99
N ILE A 29 26.87 -8.05 -32.94
CA ILE A 29 27.16 -8.48 -34.32
C ILE A 29 28.18 -7.56 -34.99
N PHE A 30 28.02 -6.25 -34.83
CA PHE A 30 28.93 -5.26 -35.38
C PHE A 30 30.35 -5.36 -34.80
N ALA A 31 30.46 -5.57 -33.48
CA ALA A 31 31.75 -5.76 -32.82
C ALA A 31 32.45 -7.06 -33.30
N VAL A 32 31.69 -8.13 -33.52
CA VAL A 32 32.20 -9.38 -34.13
C VAL A 32 32.70 -9.12 -35.56
N ALA A 33 31.89 -8.44 -36.38
CA ALA A 33 32.24 -8.14 -37.77
C ALA A 33 33.50 -7.27 -37.92
N ARG A 34 33.79 -6.39 -36.95
CA ARG A 34 35.00 -5.56 -36.92
C ARG A 34 36.25 -6.23 -36.36
N GLY A 35 36.19 -7.52 -36.03
CA GLY A 35 37.36 -8.25 -35.51
C GLY A 35 37.83 -7.74 -34.15
N THR A 36 36.91 -7.24 -33.31
CA THR A 36 37.25 -6.86 -31.93
C THR A 36 37.78 -8.06 -31.15
N ALA A 37 38.57 -7.83 -30.10
CA ALA A 37 39.19 -8.91 -29.35
C ALA A 37 38.14 -9.90 -28.79
N ARG A 38 38.43 -11.20 -28.86
CA ARG A 38 37.51 -12.30 -28.51
C ARG A 38 36.80 -12.14 -27.16
N LYS A 39 37.48 -11.54 -26.16
CA LYS A 39 36.90 -11.22 -24.84
C LYS A 39 35.66 -10.33 -24.92
N TRP A 40 35.62 -9.38 -25.84
CA TRP A 40 34.50 -8.45 -26.01
C TRP A 40 33.25 -9.13 -26.58
N HIS A 41 33.39 -10.19 -27.38
CA HIS A 41 32.24 -10.96 -27.86
C HIS A 41 31.51 -11.65 -26.70
N PHE A 42 32.26 -12.22 -25.75
CA PHE A 42 31.67 -12.85 -24.56
C PHE A 42 30.98 -11.84 -23.66
N ILE A 43 31.60 -10.67 -23.44
CA ILE A 43 30.99 -9.60 -22.64
C ILE A 43 29.71 -9.08 -23.32
N LEU A 44 29.78 -8.72 -24.60
CA LEU A 44 28.63 -8.17 -25.34
C LEU A 44 27.51 -9.21 -25.52
N GLY A 45 27.87 -10.46 -25.77
CA GLY A 45 26.91 -11.58 -25.81
C GLY A 45 26.24 -11.80 -24.46
N GLY A 46 27.00 -11.78 -23.36
CA GLY A 46 26.47 -11.89 -22.01
C GLY A 46 25.53 -10.73 -21.64
N VAL A 47 25.91 -9.49 -21.97
CA VAL A 47 25.07 -8.30 -21.77
C VAL A 47 23.79 -8.42 -22.60
N THR A 48 23.89 -8.83 -23.87
CA THR A 48 22.71 -9.00 -24.74
C THR A 48 21.75 -10.04 -24.17
N LEU A 49 22.26 -11.19 -23.72
CA LEU A 49 21.45 -12.22 -23.07
C LEU A 49 20.78 -11.70 -21.80
N LEU A 50 21.53 -11.00 -20.95
CA LEU A 50 20.99 -10.41 -19.72
C LEU A 50 19.87 -9.40 -20.02
N LEU A 51 20.06 -8.54 -21.02
CA LEU A 51 19.04 -7.58 -21.45
C LEU A 51 17.80 -8.27 -22.01
N PHE A 52 17.97 -9.35 -22.79
CA PHE A 52 16.84 -10.18 -23.25
C PHE A 52 16.07 -10.76 -22.07
N LEU A 53 16.77 -11.30 -21.07
CA LEU A 53 16.13 -11.87 -19.88
C LEU A 53 15.37 -10.82 -19.08
N LEU A 54 16.00 -9.68 -18.78
CA LEU A 54 15.44 -8.66 -17.90
C LEU A 54 14.37 -7.79 -18.57
N ALA A 55 14.58 -7.39 -19.83
CA ALA A 55 13.71 -6.42 -20.51
C ALA A 55 12.60 -7.09 -21.32
N PHE A 56 12.74 -8.37 -21.67
CA PHE A 56 11.76 -9.09 -22.50
C PHE A 56 11.17 -10.31 -21.80
N VAL A 57 12.01 -11.29 -21.42
CA VAL A 57 11.52 -12.58 -20.90
C VAL A 57 10.77 -12.40 -19.59
N LEU A 58 11.32 -11.65 -18.62
CA LEU A 58 10.67 -11.42 -17.33
C LEU A 58 9.33 -10.69 -17.46
N PRO A 59 9.22 -9.54 -18.17
CA PRO A 59 7.93 -8.88 -18.39
C PRO A 59 6.90 -9.73 -19.12
N VAL A 60 7.31 -10.52 -20.13
CA VAL A 60 6.40 -11.43 -20.85
C VAL A 60 5.90 -12.53 -19.93
N ALA A 61 6.80 -13.14 -19.13
CA ALA A 61 6.43 -14.17 -18.17
C ALA A 61 5.46 -13.62 -17.12
N ASP A 62 5.75 -12.42 -16.59
CA ASP A 62 4.88 -11.72 -15.63
C ASP A 62 3.49 -11.42 -16.24
N TYR A 63 3.44 -10.94 -17.48
CA TYR A 63 2.17 -10.69 -18.17
C TYR A 63 1.32 -11.97 -18.27
N HIS A 64 1.91 -13.08 -18.70
CA HIS A 64 1.19 -14.34 -18.82
C HIS A 64 0.76 -14.93 -17.48
N HIS A 65 1.60 -14.79 -16.45
CA HIS A 65 1.28 -15.17 -15.08
C HIS A 65 0.03 -14.43 -14.58
N VAL A 66 0.01 -13.09 -14.70
CA VAL A 66 -1.13 -12.27 -14.29
C VAL A 66 -2.38 -12.55 -15.13
N GLN A 67 -2.24 -12.74 -16.45
CA GLN A 67 -3.36 -13.10 -17.32
C GLN A 67 -3.99 -14.44 -16.94
N SER A 68 -3.15 -15.42 -16.61
CA SER A 68 -3.62 -16.74 -16.18
C SER A 68 -4.40 -16.65 -14.87
N ALA A 69 -3.88 -15.89 -13.89
CA ALA A 69 -4.55 -15.65 -12.62
C ALA A 69 -5.87 -14.87 -12.81
N ALA A 70 -5.89 -13.84 -13.66
CA ALA A 70 -7.08 -13.04 -13.94
C ALA A 70 -8.24 -13.86 -14.56
N ARG A 71 -7.91 -14.92 -15.31
CA ARG A 71 -8.87 -15.82 -15.95
C ARG A 71 -9.22 -17.05 -15.10
N ALA A 72 -8.48 -17.30 -14.02
CA ALA A 72 -8.74 -18.43 -13.14
C ALA A 72 -10.06 -18.27 -12.39
N ALA A 73 -10.78 -19.38 -12.19
CA ALA A 73 -12.05 -19.40 -11.48
C ALA A 73 -11.92 -19.11 -9.97
N GLY A 74 -10.73 -19.28 -9.39
CA GLY A 74 -10.45 -19.12 -7.96
C GLY A 74 -9.87 -17.76 -7.55
N ILE A 75 -9.97 -16.73 -8.41
CA ILE A 75 -9.47 -15.39 -8.06
C ILE A 75 -10.36 -14.73 -6.99
N GLU A 76 -9.73 -14.10 -6.00
CA GLU A 76 -10.43 -13.44 -4.91
C GLU A 76 -11.13 -12.17 -5.40
N THR A 77 -12.29 -11.88 -4.82
CA THR A 77 -13.07 -10.69 -5.12
C THR A 77 -13.52 -10.03 -3.83
N VAL A 78 -13.22 -8.75 -3.68
CA VAL A 78 -13.69 -7.93 -2.57
C VAL A 78 -14.51 -6.77 -3.10
N GLU A 79 -15.66 -6.51 -2.48
CA GLU A 79 -16.51 -5.37 -2.77
C GLU A 79 -16.72 -4.56 -1.50
N GLY A 80 -16.54 -3.26 -1.59
CA GLY A 80 -16.63 -2.40 -0.42
C GLY A 80 -16.41 -0.94 -0.76
N VAL A 81 -16.24 -0.14 0.27
CA VAL A 81 -15.93 1.28 0.16
C VAL A 81 -14.43 1.44 0.38
N ILE A 82 -13.79 2.30 -0.41
CA ILE A 82 -12.40 2.70 -0.19
C ILE A 82 -12.31 3.47 1.13
N SER A 83 -11.40 3.06 1.99
CA SER A 83 -10.98 3.80 3.19
C SER A 83 -9.47 3.88 3.28
N ASP A 84 -8.98 4.84 4.08
CA ASP A 84 -7.56 5.07 4.34
C ASP A 84 -6.69 5.13 3.08
N HIS A 85 -7.24 5.75 2.02
CA HIS A 85 -6.47 5.97 0.81
C HIS A 85 -5.33 6.95 1.05
N SER A 86 -4.13 6.51 0.69
CA SER A 86 -2.91 7.31 0.71
C SER A 86 -2.14 7.13 -0.59
N ARG A 87 -1.56 8.23 -1.08
CA ARG A 87 -0.62 8.21 -2.21
C ARG A 87 0.55 9.12 -1.86
N VAL A 88 1.72 8.52 -1.66
CA VAL A 88 2.92 9.21 -1.17
C VAL A 88 3.96 9.20 -2.27
N THR A 89 4.68 10.31 -2.43
CA THR A 89 5.81 10.39 -3.37
C THR A 89 7.07 10.74 -2.60
N GLU A 90 7.97 9.77 -2.52
CA GLU A 90 9.19 9.89 -1.77
C GLU A 90 10.40 10.05 -2.68
N ARG A 91 11.39 10.82 -2.22
CA ARG A 91 12.69 10.94 -2.87
C ARG A 91 13.73 10.16 -2.08
N ARG A 92 13.98 8.90 -2.46
CA ARG A 92 14.93 8.02 -1.79
C ARG A 92 16.36 8.25 -2.31
N PHE A 93 17.30 8.47 -1.40
CA PHE A 93 18.72 8.48 -1.73
C PHE A 93 19.17 7.07 -2.15
N THR A 94 19.75 6.96 -3.33
CA THR A 94 20.30 5.72 -3.91
C THR A 94 21.78 5.84 -4.22
N GLY A 95 22.42 6.92 -3.75
CA GLY A 95 23.85 7.12 -3.88
C GLY A 95 24.65 6.19 -2.96
N THR A 96 25.92 6.01 -3.29
CA THR A 96 26.89 5.33 -2.43
C THR A 96 27.78 6.37 -1.76
N SER A 97 27.79 6.42 -0.43
CA SER A 97 28.78 7.18 0.33
C SER A 97 29.98 6.28 0.61
N ARG A 98 31.17 6.62 0.08
CA ARG A 98 32.42 5.87 0.33
C ARG A 98 33.37 6.57 1.30
N GLY A 99 32.85 7.50 2.11
CA GLY A 99 33.63 8.25 3.11
C GLY A 99 34.20 9.57 2.60
N VAL A 100 34.78 10.35 3.52
CA VAL A 100 35.30 11.70 3.27
C VAL A 100 36.51 11.63 2.31
N GLY A 101 36.42 12.34 1.18
CA GLY A 101 37.52 12.45 0.20
C GLY A 101 37.44 11.50 -1.00
N VAL A 102 36.41 10.66 -1.11
CA VAL A 102 36.14 9.85 -2.31
C VAL A 102 34.84 10.33 -2.95
N THR A 103 34.78 10.34 -4.29
CA THR A 103 33.67 10.88 -5.08
C THR A 103 32.29 10.37 -4.60
N THR A 104 31.46 11.30 -4.10
CA THR A 104 30.06 11.03 -3.73
C THR A 104 29.16 11.21 -4.94
N THR A 105 28.59 10.13 -5.48
CA THR A 105 27.50 10.23 -6.45
C THR A 105 26.17 10.38 -5.72
N HIS A 106 25.61 11.59 -5.77
CA HIS A 106 24.29 11.87 -5.21
C HIS A 106 23.20 11.45 -6.20
N ASN A 107 22.80 10.19 -6.14
CA ASN A 107 21.67 9.69 -6.92
C ASN A 107 20.42 9.64 -6.05
N TYR A 108 19.32 10.15 -6.57
CA TYR A 108 18.02 10.10 -5.91
C TYR A 108 17.03 9.43 -6.87
N ARG A 109 16.20 8.53 -6.34
CA ARG A 109 15.10 7.91 -7.06
C ARG A 109 13.80 8.38 -6.43
N THR A 110 12.90 8.88 -7.26
CA THR A 110 11.53 9.15 -6.85
C THR A 110 10.72 7.87 -6.95
N VAL A 111 10.04 7.49 -5.88
CA VAL A 111 9.13 6.35 -5.84
C VAL A 111 7.78 6.89 -5.35
N THR A 112 6.72 6.56 -6.08
CA THR A 112 5.35 6.86 -5.64
C THR A 112 4.72 5.56 -5.21
N THR A 113 4.22 5.52 -3.98
CA THR A 113 3.45 4.40 -3.42
C THR A 113 1.99 4.80 -3.32
N GLU A 114 1.09 3.83 -3.44
CA GLU A 114 -0.33 4.04 -3.23
C GLU A 114 -0.95 2.87 -2.47
N SER A 115 -1.77 3.18 -1.48
CA SER A 115 -2.41 2.21 -0.61
C SER A 115 -3.83 2.61 -0.24
N PHE A 116 -4.67 1.61 0.04
CA PHE A 116 -6.04 1.79 0.52
C PHE A 116 -6.63 0.47 1.02
N HIS A 117 -7.72 0.56 1.78
CA HIS A 117 -8.52 -0.57 2.21
C HIS A 117 -9.82 -0.69 1.41
N VAL A 118 -10.29 -1.92 1.23
CA VAL A 118 -11.66 -2.23 0.79
C VAL A 118 -12.22 -3.31 1.71
N GLY A 119 -13.09 -2.91 2.64
CA GLY A 119 -13.43 -3.78 3.76
C GLY A 119 -12.18 -4.11 4.59
N THR A 120 -11.95 -5.39 4.87
CA THR A 120 -10.78 -5.85 5.64
C THR A 120 -9.53 -6.07 4.79
N VAL A 121 -9.62 -5.90 3.47
CA VAL A 121 -8.50 -6.18 2.56
C VAL A 121 -7.71 -4.91 2.30
N TRP A 122 -6.42 -4.94 2.67
CA TRP A 122 -5.46 -3.89 2.38
C TRP A 122 -4.76 -4.12 1.04
N PHE A 123 -4.72 -3.06 0.23
CA PHE A 123 -3.97 -2.98 -1.02
C PHE A 123 -2.85 -1.96 -0.87
N TRP A 124 -1.66 -2.36 -1.30
CA TRP A 124 -0.47 -1.52 -1.33
C TRP A 124 0.36 -1.88 -2.55
N PHE A 125 0.86 -0.87 -3.27
CA PHE A 125 1.72 -1.08 -4.43
C PHE A 125 2.58 0.15 -4.75
N ASP A 126 3.76 -0.11 -5.31
CA ASP A 126 4.55 0.89 -6.02
C ASP A 126 3.87 1.25 -7.35
N VAL A 127 3.66 2.55 -7.59
CA VAL A 127 3.09 3.05 -8.85
C VAL A 127 4.06 2.73 -9.99
N GLY A 128 3.64 1.82 -10.89
CA GLY A 128 4.46 1.33 -11.99
C GLY A 128 5.55 0.34 -11.57
N GLY A 129 5.45 -0.24 -10.37
CA GLY A 129 6.48 -1.12 -9.80
C GLY A 129 6.54 -2.53 -10.39
N PHE A 130 5.48 -3.01 -11.06
CA PHE A 130 5.47 -4.35 -11.64
C PHE A 130 6.09 -4.40 -13.05
N PRO A 131 6.78 -5.51 -13.42
CA PRO A 131 7.46 -5.62 -14.70
C PRO A 131 6.51 -5.59 -15.90
N SER A 132 5.34 -6.23 -15.76
CA SER A 132 4.25 -6.08 -16.71
C SER A 132 3.22 -5.10 -16.15
N THR A 133 2.74 -4.19 -16.98
CA THR A 133 1.61 -3.31 -16.68
C THR A 133 0.28 -4.07 -16.55
N ALA A 134 0.31 -5.40 -16.45
CA ALA A 134 -0.83 -6.30 -16.34
C ALA A 134 -1.52 -6.23 -14.97
N SER A 135 -0.96 -5.51 -14.01
CA SER A 135 -1.59 -5.24 -12.72
C SER A 135 -1.91 -3.77 -12.56
N PHE A 136 -3.01 -3.48 -11.89
CA PHE A 136 -3.36 -2.10 -11.58
C PHE A 136 -2.38 -1.53 -10.55
N THR A 137 -1.71 -0.43 -10.92
CA THR A 137 -0.84 0.34 -10.01
C THR A 137 -1.12 1.84 -10.07
N ASN A 138 -2.28 2.24 -10.60
CA ASN A 138 -2.67 3.64 -10.79
C ASN A 138 -1.58 4.55 -11.43
N ALA A 139 -0.83 4.00 -12.39
CA ALA A 139 0.30 4.65 -13.07
C ALA A 139 -0.11 5.45 -14.32
N GLY A 140 -1.41 5.54 -14.62
CA GLY A 140 -1.90 6.39 -15.71
C GLY A 140 -1.58 7.87 -15.46
N ASP A 141 -1.49 8.64 -16.54
CA ASP A 141 -1.31 10.10 -16.48
C ASP A 141 -2.48 10.81 -17.19
N PRO A 142 -3.36 11.54 -16.47
CA PRO A 142 -3.37 11.69 -15.01
C PRO A 142 -3.81 10.39 -14.31
N PRO A 143 -3.40 10.17 -13.05
CA PRO A 143 -3.81 8.98 -12.30
C PRO A 143 -5.31 9.02 -12.02
N TRP A 144 -5.90 7.83 -11.85
CA TRP A 144 -7.28 7.73 -11.41
C TRP A 144 -7.41 8.27 -9.99
N ARG A 145 -8.43 9.11 -9.75
CA ARG A 145 -8.75 9.59 -8.41
C ARG A 145 -9.44 8.48 -7.63
N LEU A 146 -8.67 7.78 -6.80
CA LEU A 146 -9.20 6.98 -5.72
C LEU A 146 -9.47 7.92 -4.54
N ALA A 147 -10.63 7.77 -3.91
CA ALA A 147 -11.03 8.62 -2.79
C ALA A 147 -11.77 7.79 -1.74
N ASN A 148 -11.58 8.16 -0.49
CA ASN A 148 -12.35 7.59 0.62
C ASN A 148 -13.85 7.79 0.37
N GLY A 149 -14.64 6.76 0.64
CA GLY A 149 -16.08 6.76 0.37
C GLY A 149 -16.47 6.22 -1.02
N GLN A 150 -15.52 6.00 -1.93
CA GLN A 150 -15.81 5.43 -3.24
C GLN A 150 -16.09 3.93 -3.15
N ARG A 151 -17.26 3.49 -3.63
CA ARG A 151 -17.57 2.05 -3.69
C ARG A 151 -16.86 1.41 -4.88
N VAL A 152 -16.12 0.33 -4.61
CA VAL A 152 -15.36 -0.43 -5.60
C VAL A 152 -15.56 -1.93 -5.44
N ARG A 153 -15.37 -2.65 -6.54
CA ARG A 153 -15.19 -4.09 -6.59
C ARG A 153 -13.84 -4.39 -7.19
N ILE A 154 -13.04 -5.18 -6.49
CA ILE A 154 -11.66 -5.49 -6.86
C ILE A 154 -11.52 -7.00 -6.98
N ARG A 155 -10.94 -7.45 -8.10
CA ARG A 155 -10.45 -8.81 -8.27
C ARG A 155 -8.93 -8.80 -8.10
N TYR A 156 -8.43 -9.68 -7.25
CA TYR A 156 -7.01 -9.77 -6.94
C TYR A 156 -6.60 -11.19 -6.61
N PHE A 157 -5.30 -11.45 -6.64
CA PHE A 157 -4.71 -12.68 -6.14
C PHE A 157 -3.45 -12.36 -5.33
N GLU A 158 -3.10 -13.23 -4.40
CA GLU A 158 -1.81 -13.19 -3.71
C GLU A 158 -0.75 -13.80 -4.62
N ASP A 159 0.25 -13.01 -5.00
CA ASP A 159 1.23 -13.40 -5.98
C ASP A 159 2.42 -14.13 -5.34
N PRO A 160 2.60 -15.44 -5.58
CA PRO A 160 3.75 -16.18 -5.03
C PRO A 160 5.08 -15.70 -5.60
N TRP A 161 5.12 -15.05 -6.77
CA TRP A 161 6.36 -14.48 -7.33
C TRP A 161 6.82 -13.23 -6.57
N TYR A 162 5.90 -12.59 -5.84
CA TYR A 162 6.13 -11.35 -5.11
C TYR A 162 5.79 -11.50 -3.62
N GLN A 163 6.23 -12.59 -2.99
CA GLN A 163 6.11 -12.80 -1.54
C GLN A 163 4.66 -12.69 -1.01
N GLY A 164 3.67 -13.07 -1.82
CA GLY A 164 2.25 -12.99 -1.45
C GLY A 164 1.64 -11.59 -1.58
N GLN A 165 2.32 -10.64 -2.24
CA GLN A 165 1.73 -9.33 -2.53
C GLN A 165 0.41 -9.47 -3.30
N ARG A 166 -0.59 -8.66 -2.93
CA ARG A 166 -1.90 -8.67 -3.58
C ARG A 166 -1.85 -7.88 -4.88
N ARG A 167 -2.03 -8.57 -6.00
CA ARG A 167 -2.05 -7.95 -7.33
C ARG A 167 -3.47 -7.79 -7.83
N ILE A 168 -3.84 -6.54 -8.08
CA ILE A 168 -5.16 -6.20 -8.61
C ILE A 168 -5.18 -6.49 -10.11
N THR A 169 -6.06 -7.40 -10.53
CA THR A 169 -6.27 -7.73 -11.95
C THR A 169 -7.47 -6.99 -12.53
N LYS A 170 -8.44 -6.60 -11.69
CA LYS A 170 -9.59 -5.82 -12.13
C LYS A 170 -10.07 -4.91 -11.02
N ILE A 171 -10.37 -3.66 -11.36
CA ILE A 171 -11.07 -2.74 -10.47
C ILE A 171 -12.27 -2.13 -11.20
N GLU A 172 -13.43 -2.22 -10.56
CA GLU A 172 -14.68 -1.62 -11.00
C GLU A 172 -15.12 -0.62 -9.93
N ALA A 173 -15.46 0.59 -10.33
CA ALA A 173 -15.99 1.59 -9.40
C ALA A 173 -17.48 1.82 -9.64
N ALA A 174 -18.25 2.13 -8.60
CA ALA A 174 -19.56 2.73 -8.81
C ALA A 174 -19.36 4.04 -9.58
N GLU A 175 -20.15 4.28 -10.63
CA GLU A 175 -20.14 5.59 -11.28
C GLU A 175 -20.51 6.62 -10.22
N ALA A 176 -19.74 7.70 -10.14
CA ALA A 176 -20.15 8.90 -9.45
C ALA A 176 -21.39 9.43 -10.18
N ARG A 177 -22.58 8.90 -9.86
CA ARG A 177 -23.81 9.67 -9.98
C ARG A 177 -23.58 10.84 -9.05
N TRP A 178 -23.12 11.94 -9.63
CA TRP A 178 -23.32 13.25 -9.06
C TRP A 178 -24.77 13.27 -8.57
N GLN A 179 -24.96 13.26 -7.26
CA GLN A 179 -26.15 13.87 -6.68
C GLN A 179 -26.05 15.37 -6.97
N ALA A 180 -26.27 15.74 -8.23
CA ALA A 180 -26.70 17.06 -8.63
C ALA A 180 -28.15 17.16 -8.16
N GLY A 181 -28.30 17.47 -6.88
CA GLY A 181 -29.56 17.49 -6.15
C GLY A 181 -29.40 18.00 -4.72
N ALA A 182 -28.34 18.77 -4.44
CA ALA A 182 -28.32 19.70 -3.33
C ALA A 182 -27.48 20.89 -3.80
N ALA A 183 -28.18 21.91 -4.32
CA ALA A 183 -27.60 23.22 -4.45
C ALA A 183 -26.91 23.56 -3.13
N ALA A 184 -25.67 24.04 -3.21
CA ALA A 184 -24.96 24.60 -2.08
C ALA A 184 -25.81 25.71 -1.46
N ASP A 185 -26.52 25.38 -0.39
CA ASP A 185 -27.08 26.37 0.51
C ASP A 185 -25.87 27.00 1.25
N PRO A 186 -25.67 28.33 1.24
CA PRO A 186 -24.52 29.00 1.86
C PRO A 186 -24.43 28.81 3.38
N LYS A 187 -25.28 27.97 3.97
CA LYS A 187 -25.30 27.57 5.37
C LYS A 187 -25.01 26.09 5.61
N THR A 188 -24.47 25.35 4.65
CA THR A 188 -24.12 23.93 4.84
C THR A 188 -22.64 23.77 5.18
N LYS A 189 -22.35 23.47 6.46
CA LYS A 189 -21.02 23.12 6.99
C LYS A 189 -20.47 21.84 6.32
N PRO A 190 -19.13 21.65 6.26
CA PRO A 190 -18.51 20.50 5.63
C PRO A 190 -19.00 19.18 6.24
N VAL A 191 -19.30 18.20 5.40
CA VAL A 191 -19.70 16.86 5.83
C VAL A 191 -18.45 16.14 6.37
N ARG A 192 -18.32 16.18 7.69
CA ARG A 192 -17.66 15.18 8.53
C ARG A 192 -18.02 13.80 7.99
N GLY A 193 -17.03 12.98 7.61
CA GLY A 193 -17.20 11.53 7.64
C GLY A 193 -17.71 11.17 9.04
N ASP A 194 -18.71 10.29 9.14
CA ASP A 194 -19.53 10.07 10.33
C ASP A 194 -18.69 10.04 11.62
N ALA A 195 -18.52 11.21 12.19
CA ALA A 195 -17.84 11.40 13.44
C ALA A 195 -18.77 10.77 14.47
N ALA A 196 -18.38 9.64 15.04
CA ALA A 196 -18.78 9.29 16.38
C ALA A 196 -20.30 9.16 16.66
N ALA A 197 -21.17 9.05 15.65
CA ALA A 197 -22.63 9.15 15.86
C ALA A 197 -23.34 7.81 16.13
N GLY A 198 -22.62 6.68 16.23
CA GLY A 198 -23.24 5.35 16.22
C GLY A 198 -23.30 4.58 17.55
N ASP A 199 -22.38 4.79 18.49
CA ASP A 199 -22.32 4.01 19.74
C ASP A 199 -21.94 4.89 20.95
N PRO A 200 -22.90 5.26 21.82
CA PRO A 200 -22.65 6.04 23.03
C PRO A 200 -21.65 5.39 24.00
N GLN A 201 -21.62 4.05 24.05
CA GLN A 201 -20.68 3.31 24.90
C GLN A 201 -19.26 3.40 24.36
N PHE A 202 -19.11 3.36 23.03
CA PHE A 202 -17.82 3.59 22.39
C PHE A 202 -17.35 5.02 22.61
N GLN A 203 -18.22 6.03 22.48
CA GLN A 203 -17.83 7.43 22.74
C GLN A 203 -17.34 7.66 24.18
N ALA A 204 -18.01 7.06 25.15
CA ALA A 204 -17.59 7.11 26.55
C ALA A 204 -16.25 6.38 26.78
N PHE A 205 -16.02 5.26 26.10
CA PHE A 205 -14.73 4.58 26.10
C PHE A 205 -13.64 5.43 25.45
N TRP A 206 -13.88 5.93 24.24
CA TRP A 206 -12.92 6.69 23.45
C TRP A 206 -12.47 7.95 24.18
N SER A 207 -13.39 8.70 24.79
CA SER A 207 -13.08 9.88 25.60
C SER A 207 -12.09 9.59 26.73
N ARG A 208 -12.22 8.42 27.40
CA ARG A 208 -11.30 7.99 28.45
C ARG A 208 -9.97 7.54 27.88
N PHE A 209 -10.01 6.72 26.83
CA PHE A 209 -8.83 6.17 26.19
C PHE A 209 -7.93 7.26 25.57
N SER A 210 -8.52 8.14 24.77
CA SER A 210 -7.80 9.22 24.08
C SER A 210 -7.18 10.21 25.05
N ALA A 211 -7.88 10.55 26.13
CA ALA A 211 -7.34 11.41 27.19
C ALA A 211 -6.15 10.76 27.92
N ALA A 212 -6.23 9.46 28.21
CA ALA A 212 -5.13 8.71 28.83
C ALA A 212 -3.92 8.60 27.90
N ALA A 213 -4.15 8.21 26.64
CA ALA A 213 -3.11 8.07 25.63
C ALA A 213 -2.41 9.41 25.33
N ALA A 214 -3.17 10.51 25.17
CA ALA A 214 -2.62 11.84 24.93
C ALA A 214 -1.78 12.37 26.10
N LYS A 215 -2.14 12.04 27.34
CA LYS A 215 -1.38 12.41 28.56
C LYS A 215 -0.19 11.49 28.83
N GLY A 216 -0.09 10.35 28.12
CA GLY A 216 0.93 9.35 28.39
C GLY A 216 0.70 8.53 29.66
N ASP A 217 -0.56 8.41 30.12
CA ASP A 217 -0.93 7.62 31.29
C ASP A 217 -0.95 6.12 30.94
N ALA A 218 0.20 5.48 31.07
CA ALA A 218 0.39 4.06 30.74
C ALA A 218 -0.55 3.15 31.55
N ALA A 219 -0.77 3.46 32.83
CA ALA A 219 -1.60 2.64 33.72
C ALA A 219 -3.07 2.70 33.31
N ALA A 220 -3.58 3.88 32.96
CA ALA A 220 -4.95 4.04 32.47
C ALA A 220 -5.15 3.36 31.11
N VAL A 221 -4.20 3.48 30.17
CA VAL A 221 -4.29 2.79 28.88
C VAL A 221 -4.20 1.27 29.04
N LYS A 222 -3.34 0.78 29.93
CA LYS A 222 -3.24 -0.64 30.29
C LYS A 222 -4.58 -1.20 30.78
N ALA A 223 -5.29 -0.47 31.64
CA ALA A 223 -6.60 -0.88 32.13
C ALA A 223 -7.68 -0.93 31.03
N LEU A 224 -7.50 -0.16 29.96
CA LEU A 224 -8.38 -0.08 28.79
C LEU A 224 -7.93 -1.00 27.63
N THR A 225 -6.93 -1.85 27.87
CA THR A 225 -6.38 -2.77 26.88
C THR A 225 -6.83 -4.20 27.18
N ARG A 226 -7.20 -4.94 26.14
CA ARG A 226 -7.52 -6.36 26.25
C ARG A 226 -6.21 -7.16 26.14
N PHE A 227 -5.98 -8.03 27.11
CA PHE A 227 -4.87 -8.97 27.09
C PHE A 227 -5.39 -10.41 26.98
N PRO A 228 -4.65 -11.31 26.33
CA PRO A 228 -3.44 -11.03 25.55
C PRO A 228 -3.76 -10.42 24.17
N PHE A 229 -2.85 -9.61 23.61
CA PHE A 229 -2.93 -9.20 22.20
C PHE A 229 -1.59 -9.43 21.51
N LEU A 230 -1.59 -9.61 20.19
CA LEU A 230 -0.39 -9.91 19.42
C LEU A 230 0.44 -8.65 19.16
N PHE A 231 1.73 -8.70 19.53
CA PHE A 231 2.72 -7.67 19.22
C PHE A 231 3.90 -8.35 18.52
N ALA A 232 4.19 -7.96 17.27
CA ALA A 232 5.25 -8.57 16.43
C ALA A 232 5.19 -10.12 16.40
N GLY A 233 3.98 -10.68 16.27
CA GLY A 233 3.76 -12.14 16.26
C GLY A 233 3.87 -12.83 17.62
N THR A 234 4.12 -12.10 18.71
CA THR A 234 4.22 -12.65 20.07
C THR A 234 3.02 -12.21 20.92
N PRO A 235 2.37 -13.11 21.68
CA PRO A 235 1.34 -12.73 22.64
C PRO A 235 1.91 -11.82 23.73
N LEU A 236 1.31 -10.65 23.90
CA LEU A 236 1.62 -9.72 24.96
C LEU A 236 0.60 -9.85 26.08
N ASP A 237 1.08 -10.07 27.30
CA ASP A 237 0.28 -10.06 28.52
C ASP A 237 0.36 -8.71 29.25
N ALA A 238 -0.49 -8.56 30.28
CA ALA A 238 -0.51 -7.35 31.10
C ALA A 238 0.83 -7.11 31.84
N GLY A 239 1.57 -8.17 32.18
CA GLY A 239 2.85 -8.06 32.89
C GLY A 239 3.94 -7.38 32.05
N ARG A 240 3.87 -7.54 30.72
CA ARG A 240 4.86 -6.99 29.79
C ARG A 240 4.47 -5.63 29.18
N PHE A 241 3.26 -5.15 29.39
CA PHE A 241 2.77 -3.90 28.80
C PHE A 241 3.69 -2.70 29.09
N ASP A 242 4.16 -2.57 30.33
CA ASP A 242 4.97 -1.42 30.77
C ASP A 242 6.32 -1.39 30.04
N SER A 243 6.86 -2.56 29.69
CA SER A 243 8.14 -2.70 28.98
C SER A 243 8.07 -2.30 27.50
N ILE A 244 6.88 -2.33 26.90
CA ILE A 244 6.69 -2.02 25.47
C ILE A 244 5.85 -0.77 25.23
N TRP A 245 5.40 -0.11 26.29
CA TRP A 245 4.60 1.11 26.25
C TRP A 245 5.19 2.17 25.29
N MET A 246 6.52 2.33 25.27
CA MET A 246 7.20 3.25 24.35
C MET A 246 7.20 2.80 22.90
N GLY A 247 7.11 1.50 22.62
CA GLY A 247 7.00 0.97 21.26
C GLY A 247 5.59 1.05 20.69
N ILE A 248 4.57 1.00 21.54
CA ILE A 248 3.17 1.10 21.12
C ILE A 248 2.68 2.55 21.14
N PHE A 249 3.03 3.34 22.16
CA PHE A 249 2.62 4.74 22.33
C PHE A 249 3.84 5.65 22.44
N PRO A 250 4.64 5.78 21.37
CA PRO A 250 5.81 6.64 21.38
C PRO A 250 5.41 8.09 21.64
N ALA A 251 6.23 8.81 22.41
CA ALA A 251 5.92 10.18 22.84
C ALA A 251 5.52 11.14 21.70
N PRO A 252 6.13 11.11 20.50
CA PRO A 252 5.75 11.97 19.38
C PRO A 252 4.32 11.73 18.87
N ASN A 253 3.77 10.52 19.03
CA ASN A 253 2.48 10.15 18.44
C ASN A 253 1.32 10.30 19.43
N ARG A 254 1.60 10.51 20.73
CA ARG A 254 0.54 10.71 21.75
C ARG A 254 -0.37 11.91 21.49
N PRO A 255 0.14 13.08 21.04
CA PRO A 255 -0.73 14.22 20.74
C PRO A 255 -1.80 13.93 19.68
N CYS A 256 -1.58 12.97 18.77
CA CYS A 256 -2.56 12.56 17.78
C CYS A 256 -3.89 12.11 18.42
N PHE A 257 -3.84 11.42 19.56
CA PHE A 257 -5.06 10.96 20.23
C PHE A 257 -5.99 12.08 20.68
N ALA A 258 -5.48 13.31 20.86
CA ALA A 258 -6.31 14.45 21.22
C ALA A 258 -7.20 14.96 20.06
N SER A 259 -6.80 14.71 18.81
CA SER A 259 -7.51 15.17 17.61
C SER A 259 -8.00 14.05 16.69
N ALA A 260 -7.53 12.83 16.90
CA ALA A 260 -7.91 11.67 16.12
C ALA A 260 -9.41 11.38 16.23
N GLN A 261 -10.01 11.05 15.08
CA GLN A 261 -11.40 10.63 14.99
C GLN A 261 -11.44 9.13 14.73
N PRO A 262 -12.02 8.33 15.63
CA PRO A 262 -12.20 6.91 15.38
C PRO A 262 -13.08 6.66 14.17
N VAL A 263 -12.67 5.70 13.35
CA VAL A 263 -13.40 5.22 12.18
C VAL A 263 -14.02 3.88 12.54
N LYS A 264 -15.28 3.64 12.16
CA LYS A 264 -15.94 2.35 12.40
C LYS A 264 -15.59 1.39 11.27
N ASP A 265 -15.12 0.19 11.62
CA ASP A 265 -14.83 -0.90 10.68
C ASP A 265 -15.52 -2.19 11.16
N GLY A 266 -16.64 -2.54 10.52
CA GLY A 266 -17.51 -3.63 10.95
C GLY A 266 -18.02 -3.44 12.39
N ASP A 267 -17.66 -4.38 13.27
CA ASP A 267 -17.96 -4.35 14.71
C ASP A 267 -16.84 -3.74 15.56
N ALA A 268 -15.75 -3.29 14.92
CA ALA A 268 -14.61 -2.65 15.55
C ALA A 268 -14.56 -1.15 15.24
N TRP A 269 -13.71 -0.44 15.96
CA TRP A 269 -13.30 0.93 15.64
C TRP A 269 -11.79 0.98 15.49
N SER A 270 -11.29 1.83 14.60
CA SER A 270 -9.86 2.02 14.40
C SER A 270 -9.48 3.50 14.49
N VAL A 271 -8.23 3.73 14.90
CA VAL A 271 -7.59 5.06 14.88
C VAL A 271 -6.19 4.92 14.33
N SER A 272 -5.82 5.82 13.43
CA SER A 272 -4.48 5.89 12.85
C SER A 272 -3.74 7.11 13.39
N CYS A 273 -2.53 6.89 13.92
CA CYS A 273 -1.64 7.93 14.42
C CYS A 273 -0.22 7.72 13.89
N GLY A 274 0.06 8.31 12.72
CA GLY A 274 1.27 8.04 11.95
C GLY A 274 1.26 6.60 11.45
N VAL A 275 2.41 5.92 11.55
CA VAL A 275 2.65 4.49 11.28
C VAL A 275 1.77 3.51 12.06
N TYR A 276 1.01 3.99 13.06
CA TYR A 276 0.35 3.12 14.00
C TYR A 276 -1.16 3.11 13.82
N VAL A 277 -1.71 1.91 13.64
CA VAL A 277 -3.16 1.67 13.65
C VAL A 277 -3.53 0.95 14.94
N TYR A 278 -4.50 1.53 15.66
CA TYR A 278 -5.04 1.02 16.92
C TYR A 278 -6.47 0.55 16.69
N VAL A 279 -6.74 -0.72 16.97
CA VAL A 279 -8.07 -1.31 16.77
C VAL A 279 -8.73 -1.56 18.13
N PHE A 280 -10.00 -1.20 18.22
CA PHE A 280 -10.84 -1.31 19.40
C PHE A 280 -12.00 -2.24 19.11
N GLU A 281 -12.21 -3.22 19.98
CA GLU A 281 -13.30 -4.18 19.86
C GLU A 281 -14.15 -4.18 21.13
N LYS A 282 -15.42 -4.57 20.98
CA LYS A 282 -16.36 -4.72 22.08
C LYS A 282 -16.31 -6.15 22.62
N GLY A 283 -15.84 -6.31 23.86
CA GLY A 283 -15.88 -7.57 24.59
C GLY A 283 -16.98 -7.60 25.66
N ALA A 284 -16.99 -8.66 26.47
CA ALA A 284 -17.90 -8.79 27.62
C ALA A 284 -17.73 -7.65 28.64
N ASP A 285 -16.50 -7.16 28.82
CA ASP A 285 -16.17 -6.04 29.72
C ASP A 285 -16.36 -4.65 29.08
N GLY A 286 -16.95 -4.61 27.87
CA GLY A 286 -17.06 -3.40 27.06
C GLY A 286 -15.90 -3.21 26.08
N TRP A 287 -15.77 -1.98 25.58
CA TRP A 287 -14.77 -1.60 24.60
C TRP A 287 -13.35 -1.61 25.19
N LYS A 288 -12.40 -2.22 24.46
CA LYS A 288 -10.99 -2.28 24.82
C LYS A 288 -10.11 -2.15 23.58
N LEU A 289 -8.88 -1.68 23.75
CA LEU A 289 -7.83 -1.83 22.72
C LEU A 289 -7.58 -3.32 22.50
N ALA A 290 -7.77 -3.75 21.27
CA ALA A 290 -7.82 -5.15 20.85
C ALA A 290 -6.57 -5.57 20.10
N SER A 291 -6.06 -4.71 19.23
CA SER A 291 -4.83 -4.93 18.50
C SER A 291 -4.16 -3.60 18.14
N PHE A 292 -2.89 -3.72 17.78
CA PHE A 292 -2.03 -2.63 17.35
C PHE A 292 -1.16 -3.16 16.21
N THR A 293 -1.07 -2.38 15.14
CA THR A 293 -0.14 -2.65 14.03
C THR A 293 0.75 -1.44 13.84
N ALA A 294 2.06 -1.70 13.85
CA ALA A 294 3.05 -0.77 13.32
C ALA A 294 3.18 -1.07 11.83
N ASP A 295 2.62 -0.19 11.01
CA ASP A 295 2.90 -0.13 9.59
C ASP A 295 3.97 0.95 9.40
N PRO A 296 5.27 0.58 9.31
CA PRO A 296 6.38 1.54 9.22
C PRO A 296 6.29 2.50 8.01
N GLU A 297 5.27 2.35 7.17
CA GLU A 297 5.02 3.18 6.00
C GLU A 297 3.97 4.29 6.22
N ALA A 298 3.24 4.33 7.36
CA ALA A 298 2.25 5.40 7.62
C ALA A 298 2.81 6.68 8.30
N GLU A 299 4.13 6.86 8.39
CA GLU A 299 4.81 8.16 8.71
C GLU A 299 5.33 8.89 7.47
N GLN A 300 5.07 8.38 6.26
CA GLN A 300 5.49 9.00 5.00
C GLN A 300 4.37 9.82 4.36
#